data_AF-A0A0D3LED6-F1
#
_entry.id   AF-A0A0D3LED6-F1
#
_cell.length_a   1.000
_cell.length_b   1.000
_cell.length_c   1.000
_cell.angle_alpha   90.00
_cell.angle_beta   90.00
_cell.angle_gamma   90.00
#
_symmetry.space_group_name_H-M   'P 1'
#
loop_
_entity.id
_entity.type
_entity.pdbx_description
1 polymer ?
#
loop_
_entity_poly.entity_id
_entity_poly.type
_entity_poly.pdbx_seq_one_letter_code
_entity_poly.pdbx_strand_id
1 'polypeptide(L)'
;MKKIEKWLTQPLLQRIVYLVLLLFWLYINNSNGNFNRLLIPNSFGTPYGVLVFLPALLLAAQVLWNNQWLWRTLCGVLICFTLWLTTLSLPGIIAAAGTGAKTIVWGIGVIGFTILLVLLLAFVNWMLLHMKPKK
;
A
#
# COMPACT_ATOMS: atom_id res chain seq x y z
N MET A 1 23.12 -2.90 9.14
CA MET A 1 21.67 -2.63 9.36
C MET A 1 21.40 -1.60 10.46
N LYS A 2 21.97 -1.70 11.67
CA LYS A 2 21.71 -0.77 12.81
C LYS A 2 21.80 0.75 12.50
N LYS A 3 22.67 1.16 11.57
CA LYS A 3 22.82 2.58 11.18
C LYS A 3 21.61 3.11 10.38
N ILE A 4 21.00 2.27 9.53
CA ILE A 4 19.84 2.61 8.69
C ILE A 4 18.58 2.72 9.56
N GLU A 5 18.39 1.80 10.50
CA GLU A 5 17.27 1.81 11.44
C GLU A 5 17.29 3.05 12.34
N LYS A 6 18.47 3.44 12.82
CA LYS A 6 18.64 4.68 13.59
C LYS A 6 18.31 5.94 12.78
N TRP A 7 18.45 5.87 11.45
CA TRP A 7 18.11 6.95 10.55
C TRP A 7 16.59 6.97 10.27
N LEU A 8 15.98 5.82 9.99
CA LEU A 8 14.54 5.63 9.78
C LEU A 8 13.66 5.99 10.99
N THR A 9 14.24 5.99 12.19
CA THR A 9 13.55 6.37 13.43
C THR A 9 13.58 7.88 13.71
N GLN A 10 14.23 8.68 12.86
CA GLN A 10 14.25 10.13 13.02
C GLN A 10 12.88 10.72 12.64
N PRO A 11 12.28 11.56 13.50
CA PRO A 11 10.92 12.05 13.28
C PRO A 11 10.81 12.93 12.03
N LEU A 12 11.84 13.71 11.70
CA LEU A 12 11.86 14.52 10.48
C LEU A 12 11.88 13.63 9.23
N LEU A 13 12.73 12.60 9.21
CA LEU A 13 12.80 11.68 8.08
C LEU A 13 11.49 10.91 7.91
N GLN A 14 10.88 10.46 9.01
CA GLN A 14 9.58 9.80 8.97
C GLN A 14 8.52 10.66 8.29
N ARG A 15 8.41 11.93 8.70
CA ARG A 15 7.48 12.89 8.10
C ARG A 15 7.76 13.15 6.62
N ILE A 16 9.04 13.26 6.23
CA ILE A 16 9.42 13.41 4.82
C ILE A 16 8.97 12.19 4.01
N VAL A 17 9.20 10.96 4.51
CA VAL A 17 8.76 9.75 3.82
C VAL A 17 7.22 9.72 3.70
N TYR A 18 6.48 10.04 4.76
CA TYR A 18 5.02 10.13 4.69
C TYR A 18 4.53 11.22 3.74
N LEU A 19 5.23 12.35 3.66
CA LEU A 19 4.91 13.42 2.73
C LEU A 19 5.14 12.99 1.28
N VAL A 20 6.26 12.33 0.98
CA VAL A 20 6.55 11.77 -0.34
C VAL A 20 5.48 10.74 -0.73
N LEU A 21 5.11 9.85 0.20
CA LEU A 21 4.05 8.87 -0.03
C LEU A 21 2.69 9.53 -0.26
N LEU A 22 2.36 10.59 0.48
CA LEU A 22 1.13 11.35 0.28
C LEU A 22 1.09 12.00 -1.10
N LEU A 23 2.17 12.68 -1.50
CA LEU A 23 2.25 13.32 -2.82
C LEU A 23 2.16 12.29 -3.94
N PHE A 24 2.85 11.16 -3.80
CA PHE A 24 2.79 10.06 -4.75
C PHE A 24 1.38 9.45 -4.84
N TRP A 25 0.72 9.25 -3.71
CA TRP A 25 -0.65 8.75 -3.64
C TRP A 25 -1.63 9.69 -4.34
N LEU A 26 -1.53 10.99 -4.06
CA LEU A 26 -2.36 12.01 -4.72
C LEU A 26 -2.07 12.10 -6.22
N TYR A 27 -0.80 11.98 -6.62
CA TYR A 27 -0.39 12.01 -8.02
C TYR A 27 -0.99 10.84 -8.82
N ILE A 28 -0.87 9.60 -8.33
CA ILE A 28 -1.45 8.42 -9.02
C ILE A 28 -2.97 8.52 -9.12
N ASN A 29 -3.63 9.05 -8.09
CA ASN A 29 -5.08 9.17 -8.07
C ASN A 29 -5.60 10.42 -8.79
N ASN A 30 -4.72 11.36 -9.16
CA ASN A 30 -5.06 12.50 -9.98
C ASN A 30 -5.11 12.08 -11.47
N SER A 31 -6.16 11.36 -11.84
CA SER A 31 -6.44 11.00 -13.23
C SER A 31 -6.89 12.24 -14.03
N ASN A 32 -5.94 12.98 -14.59
CA ASN A 32 -6.15 14.13 -15.48
C ASN A 32 -7.09 15.23 -14.93
N GLY A 33 -7.12 15.43 -13.61
CA GLY A 33 -7.96 16.46 -12.99
C GLY A 33 -9.47 16.18 -13.05
N ASN A 34 -9.90 14.96 -13.40
CA ASN A 34 -11.31 14.62 -13.48
C ASN A 34 -11.89 14.26 -12.11
N PHE A 35 -12.27 15.28 -11.34
CA PHE A 35 -12.87 15.15 -10.02
C PHE A 35 -14.21 14.39 -10.01
N ASN A 36 -14.91 14.32 -11.15
CA ASN A 36 -16.18 13.58 -11.23
C ASN A 36 -15.99 12.08 -10.96
N ARG A 37 -14.80 11.53 -11.22
CA ARG A 37 -14.48 10.13 -10.89
C ARG A 37 -14.57 9.84 -9.39
N LEU A 38 -14.33 10.84 -8.54
CA LEU A 38 -14.40 10.68 -7.08
C LEU A 38 -15.84 10.46 -6.58
N LEU A 39 -16.83 10.89 -7.35
CA LEU A 39 -18.25 10.75 -7.02
C LEU A 39 -18.82 9.41 -7.48
N ILE A 40 -18.13 8.72 -8.41
CA ILE A 40 -18.59 7.43 -8.94
C ILE A 40 -18.46 6.37 -7.82
N PRO A 41 -19.51 5.59 -7.53
CA PRO A 41 -19.43 4.48 -6.59
C PRO A 41 -18.59 3.33 -7.17
N ASN A 42 -17.80 2.71 -6.31
CA ASN A 42 -17.09 1.47 -6.61
C ASN A 42 -18.05 0.25 -6.54
N SER A 43 -17.52 -0.95 -6.80
CA SER A 43 -18.28 -2.21 -6.73
C SER A 43 -18.90 -2.53 -5.36
N PHE A 44 -18.50 -1.81 -4.31
CA PHE A 44 -19.04 -1.92 -2.95
C PHE A 44 -20.02 -0.77 -2.62
N GLY A 45 -20.38 0.07 -3.59
CA GLY A 45 -21.31 1.19 -3.42
C GLY A 45 -20.68 2.45 -2.81
N THR A 46 -19.41 2.40 -2.41
CA THR A 46 -18.71 3.54 -1.80
C THR A 46 -18.09 4.43 -2.88
N PRO A 47 -18.28 5.76 -2.83
CA PRO A 47 -17.63 6.67 -3.79
C PRO A 47 -16.11 6.50 -3.81
N TYR A 48 -15.50 6.48 -5.00
CA TYR A 48 -14.04 6.38 -5.14
C TYR A 48 -13.30 7.47 -4.36
N GLY A 49 -13.91 8.65 -4.18
CA GLY A 49 -13.38 9.73 -3.36
C GLY A 49 -13.04 9.29 -1.95
N VAL A 50 -13.90 8.50 -1.29
CA VAL A 50 -13.63 8.00 0.07
C VAL A 50 -12.40 7.11 0.11
N LEU A 51 -12.24 6.24 -0.91
CA LEU A 51 -11.07 5.37 -1.04
C LEU A 51 -9.77 6.14 -1.28
N VAL A 52 -9.84 7.30 -1.93
CA VAL A 52 -8.68 8.16 -2.18
C VAL A 52 -8.36 9.03 -0.96
N PHE A 53 -9.38 9.65 -0.36
CA PHE A 53 -9.21 10.61 0.74
C PHE A 53 -8.85 9.94 2.05
N LEU A 54 -9.37 8.76 2.37
CA LEU A 54 -9.11 8.14 3.67
C LEU A 54 -7.62 7.78 3.87
N PRO A 55 -6.91 7.15 2.91
CA PRO A 55 -5.45 6.98 2.98
C PRO A 55 -4.69 8.32 2.96
N ALA A 56 -5.14 9.30 2.17
CA ALA A 56 -4.51 10.61 2.10
C ALA A 56 -4.59 11.35 3.45
N LEU A 57 -5.74 11.29 4.14
CA LEU A 57 -5.93 11.87 5.46
C LEU A 57 -5.06 11.17 6.51
N LEU A 58 -4.96 9.85 6.47
CA LEU A 58 -4.09 9.10 7.39
C LEU A 58 -2.61 9.45 7.18
N LEU A 59 -2.16 9.56 5.93
CA LEU A 59 -0.79 9.99 5.62
C LEU A 59 -0.55 11.45 6.03
N ALA A 60 -1.48 12.36 5.75
CA ALA A 60 -1.38 13.76 6.16
C ALA A 60 -1.35 13.91 7.69
N ALA A 61 -2.21 13.20 8.41
CA ALA A 61 -2.20 13.13 9.86
C ALA A 61 -0.85 12.62 10.40
N GLN A 62 -0.24 11.66 9.71
CA GLN A 62 1.07 11.14 10.07
C GLN A 62 2.22 12.12 9.77
N VAL A 63 2.12 12.93 8.71
CA VAL A 63 3.06 14.04 8.45
C VAL A 63 2.99 15.09 9.56
N LEU A 64 1.78 15.44 10.00
CA LEU A 64 1.59 16.50 11.00
C LEU A 64 1.95 16.05 12.41
N TRP A 65 1.40 14.92 12.84
CA TRP A 65 1.50 14.47 14.24
C TRP A 65 2.58 13.41 14.45
N ASN A 66 2.86 12.56 13.46
CA ASN A 66 3.80 11.43 13.55
C ASN A 66 3.59 10.60 14.83
N ASN A 67 2.37 10.06 14.97
CA ASN A 67 1.90 9.39 16.19
C ASN A 67 1.97 7.87 16.02
N GLN A 68 2.35 7.15 17.08
CA GLN A 68 2.38 5.70 17.13
C GLN A 68 1.02 5.04 16.82
N TRP A 69 -0.11 5.63 17.20
CA TRP A 69 -1.44 5.07 16.90
C TRP A 69 -1.76 5.11 15.41
N LEU A 70 -1.53 6.25 14.77
CA LEU A 70 -1.70 6.42 13.33
C LEU A 70 -0.75 5.50 12.55
N TRP A 71 0.49 5.36 13.01
CA TRP A 71 1.44 4.40 12.48
C TRP A 71 0.92 2.95 12.58
N ARG A 72 0.35 2.54 13.72
CA ARG A 72 -0.25 1.20 13.89
C ARG A 72 -1.39 0.97 12.91
N THR A 73 -2.25 1.96 12.72
CA THR A 73 -3.36 1.89 11.76
C THR A 73 -2.82 1.74 10.32
N LEU A 74 -1.84 2.56 9.92
CA LEU A 74 -1.20 2.45 8.61
C LEU A 74 -0.51 1.10 8.39
N CYS A 75 0.25 0.62 9.39
CA CYS A 75 0.83 -0.73 9.39
C CYS A 75 -0.24 -1.80 9.21
N GLY A 76 -1.28 -1.77 10.03
CA GLY A 76 -2.33 -2.78 10.01
C GLY A 76 -3.05 -2.84 8.68
N VAL A 77 -3.46 -1.69 8.14
CA VAL A 77 -4.13 -1.60 6.83
C VAL A 77 -3.23 -2.13 5.73
N LEU A 78 -1.96 -1.73 5.69
CA LEU A 78 -1.04 -2.15 4.64
C LEU A 78 -0.71 -3.64 4.71
N ILE A 79 -0.51 -4.19 5.92
CA ILE A 79 -0.29 -5.62 6.14
C ILE A 79 -1.52 -6.41 5.70
N CYS A 80 -2.72 -6.02 6.12
CA CYS A 80 -3.97 -6.66 5.71
C CYS A 80 -4.15 -6.64 4.19
N PHE A 81 -3.86 -5.50 3.54
CA PHE A 81 -3.92 -5.41 2.08
C PHE A 81 -2.89 -6.32 1.39
N THR A 82 -1.67 -6.38 1.92
CA THR A 82 -0.61 -7.24 1.39
C THR A 82 -0.96 -8.72 1.53
N LEU A 83 -1.51 -9.12 2.69
CA LEU A 83 -1.98 -10.48 2.92
C LEU A 83 -3.14 -10.83 1.99
N TRP A 84 -4.15 -9.96 1.88
CA TRP A 84 -5.28 -10.15 0.98
C TRP A 84 -4.82 -10.34 -0.48
N LEU A 85 -3.94 -9.46 -0.98
CA LEU A 85 -3.40 -9.58 -2.33
C LEU A 85 -2.64 -10.90 -2.52
N THR A 86 -1.82 -11.27 -1.54
CA THR A 86 -1.02 -12.50 -1.55
C THR A 86 -1.94 -13.75 -1.58
N THR A 87 -3.04 -13.74 -0.82
CA THR A 87 -4.03 -14.83 -0.83
C THR A 87 -4.78 -14.96 -2.14
N LEU A 88 -4.99 -13.88 -2.88
CA LEU A 88 -5.61 -13.92 -4.20
C LEU A 88 -4.64 -14.41 -5.29
N SER A 89 -3.36 -14.04 -5.18
CA SER A 89 -2.36 -14.37 -6.19
C SER A 89 -1.75 -15.77 -6.05
N LEU A 90 -1.54 -16.24 -4.82
CA LEU A 90 -0.87 -17.53 -4.54
C LEU A 90 -1.57 -18.74 -5.16
N PRO A 91 -2.90 -18.92 -5.04
CA PRO A 91 -3.59 -20.08 -5.61
C PRO A 91 -3.44 -20.16 -7.13
N GLY A 92 -3.48 -19.01 -7.82
CA GLY A 92 -3.29 -18.95 -9.28
C GLY A 92 -1.87 -19.33 -9.71
N ILE A 93 -0.86 -18.95 -8.93
CA ILE A 93 0.55 -19.29 -9.18
C ILE A 93 0.83 -20.77 -8.89
N ILE A 94 0.32 -21.28 -7.76
CA ILE A 94 0.52 -22.69 -7.37
C ILE A 94 -0.21 -23.63 -8.33
N ALA A 95 -1.44 -23.29 -8.75
CA ALA A 95 -2.18 -24.08 -9.73
C ALA A 95 -1.49 -24.13 -11.10
N ALA A 96 -0.84 -23.03 -11.52
CA ALA A 96 -0.05 -22.99 -12.76
C ALA A 96 1.22 -23.86 -12.69
N ALA A 97 1.80 -24.03 -11.50
CA ALA A 97 3.00 -24.83 -11.28
C ALA A 97 2.73 -26.34 -11.09
N GLY A 98 1.52 -26.72 -10.64
CA GLY A 98 1.25 -28.07 -10.12
C GLY A 98 0.36 -28.99 -10.97
N THR A 99 -0.57 -28.49 -11.79
CA THR A 99 -1.60 -29.37 -12.38
C THR A 99 -2.08 -28.88 -13.74
N GLY A 100 -2.16 -29.79 -14.72
CA GLY A 100 -2.82 -29.58 -16.03
C GLY A 100 -4.35 -29.40 -15.97
N ALA A 101 -4.89 -28.92 -14.86
CA ALA A 101 -6.29 -28.52 -14.73
C ALA A 101 -6.44 -27.06 -15.19
N LYS A 102 -7.58 -26.73 -15.82
CA LYS A 102 -7.88 -25.41 -16.40
C LYS A 102 -7.63 -24.28 -15.39
N THR A 103 -6.43 -23.72 -15.48
CA THR A 103 -5.96 -22.59 -14.72
C THR A 103 -6.73 -21.37 -15.21
N ILE A 104 -7.05 -20.43 -14.32
CA ILE A 104 -7.28 -19.06 -14.76
C ILE A 104 -5.97 -18.68 -15.46
N VAL A 105 -5.97 -18.61 -16.80
CA VAL A 105 -4.76 -18.37 -17.58
C VAL A 105 -4.38 -16.91 -17.42
N TRP A 106 -3.72 -16.61 -16.31
CA TRP A 106 -3.01 -15.35 -16.14
C TRP A 106 -1.80 -15.42 -17.06
N GLY A 107 -1.71 -14.53 -18.04
CA GLY A 107 -0.52 -14.43 -18.87
C GLY A 107 0.72 -14.27 -17.98
N ILE A 108 1.86 -14.84 -18.40
CA ILE A 108 3.14 -14.79 -17.66
C ILE A 108 3.48 -13.36 -17.20
N GLY A 109 3.17 -12.36 -18.02
CA GLY A 109 3.34 -10.94 -17.65
C GLY A 109 2.52 -10.51 -16.44
N VAL A 110 1.28 -11.00 -16.28
CA VAL A 110 0.43 -10.68 -15.13
C VAL A 110 0.91 -11.38 -13.86
N ILE A 111 1.40 -12.62 -13.98
CA ILE A 111 2.01 -13.35 -12.87
C ILE A 111 3.26 -12.60 -12.37
N GLY A 112 4.17 -12.26 -13.29
CA GLY A 112 5.39 -11.52 -12.97
C GLY A 112 5.10 -10.15 -12.34
N PHE A 113 4.13 -9.41 -12.87
CA PHE A 113 3.69 -8.13 -12.30
C PHE A 113 3.13 -8.30 -10.88
N THR A 114 2.32 -9.33 -10.66
CA THR A 114 1.71 -9.59 -9.34
C THR A 114 2.76 -9.95 -8.29
N ILE A 115 3.75 -10.78 -8.64
CA ILE A 115 4.88 -11.11 -7.76
C ILE A 115 5.67 -9.84 -7.43
N LEU A 116 5.99 -9.03 -8.43
CA LEU A 116 6.71 -7.77 -8.24
C LEU A 116 5.94 -6.81 -7.33
N LEU A 117 4.62 -6.72 -7.48
CA LEU A 117 3.74 -5.92 -6.64
C LEU A 117 3.75 -6.40 -5.18
N VAL A 118 3.67 -7.72 -4.95
CA VAL A 118 3.75 -8.31 -3.61
C VAL A 118 5.11 -8.05 -2.96
N LEU A 119 6.21 -8.19 -3.70
CA LEU A 119 7.56 -7.89 -3.20
C LEU A 119 7.71 -6.41 -2.84
N LEU A 120 7.19 -5.52 -3.66
CA LEU A 120 7.17 -4.08 -3.39
C LEU A 120 6.38 -3.78 -2.10
N LEU A 121 5.19 -4.36 -1.95
CA LEU A 121 4.37 -4.19 -0.74
C LEU A 121 5.05 -4.76 0.50
N ALA A 122 5.72 -5.91 0.40
CA ALA A 122 6.50 -6.49 1.48
C ALA A 122 7.65 -5.56 1.90
N PHE A 123 8.34 -4.95 0.94
CA PHE A 123 9.37 -3.96 1.21
C PHE A 123 8.82 -2.70 1.89
N VAL A 124 7.67 -2.18 1.42
CA VAL A 124 7.03 -1.02 2.07
C VAL A 124 6.61 -1.36 3.51
N ASN A 125 6.03 -2.54 3.75
CA ASN A 125 5.72 -3.01 5.11
C ASN A 125 6.98 -3.09 5.98
N TRP A 126 8.07 -3.63 5.45
CA TRP A 126 9.35 -3.69 6.14
C TRP A 126 9.85 -2.28 6.51
N MET A 127 9.83 -1.33 5.58
CA MET A 127 10.20 0.06 5.86
C MET A 127 9.32 0.66 6.97
N LEU A 128 8.00 0.49 6.86
CA LEU A 128 7.04 1.07 7.78
C LEU A 128 7.22 0.49 9.20
N LEU A 129 7.52 -0.81 9.33
CA LEU A 129 7.84 -1.45 10.61
C LEU A 129 9.09 -0.86 11.28
N HIS A 130 10.11 -0.49 10.49
CA HIS A 130 11.34 0.13 10.99
C HIS A 130 11.22 1.65 11.20
N MET A 131 10.13 2.26 10.72
CA MET A 131 9.78 3.66 10.93
C MET A 131 8.82 3.88 12.12
N LYS A 132 8.88 3.02 13.15
CA LYS A 132 8.04 3.17 14.33
C LYS A 132 8.29 4.53 15.01
N PRO A 133 7.26 5.37 15.20
CA PRO A 133 7.38 6.60 15.96
C PRO A 133 7.69 6.28 17.44
N LYS A 134 8.44 7.17 18.10
CA LYS A 134 8.74 7.04 19.53
C LYS A 134 7.63 7.58 20.44
N LYS A 135 6.72 8.39 19.89
CA LYS A 135 5.61 9.03 20.60
C LYS A 135 4.29 8.57 19.99
#